data_AF-A0AA90H4G5-F1
#
_entry.id   AF-A0AA90H4G5-F1
#
_cell.length_a   1.000
_cell.length_b   1.000
_cell.length_c   1.000
_cell.angle_alpha   90.00
_cell.angle_beta   90.00
_cell.angle_gamma   90.00
#
_symmetry.space_group_name_H-M   'P 1'
#
loop_
_entity.id
_entity.type
_entity.pdbx_description
1 polymer ?
#
loop_
_entity_poly.entity_id
_entity_poly.type
_entity_poly.pdbx_seq_one_letter_code
_entity_poly.pdbx_strand_id
1 'polypeptide(L)' 'MPPAPLFDWHDSRHYDRTADKPCVLCGRPTPLRSDNGKPVHKVCAEQWTHTHTTT' A
#
# COMPACT_ATOMS: atom_id res chain seq x y z
N MET A 1 -2.47 22.95 -1.48
CA MET A 1 -2.56 21.68 -2.22
C MET A 1 -2.38 20.57 -1.20
N PRO A 2 -3.31 19.60 -1.05
CA PRO A 2 -3.01 18.43 -0.24
C PRO A 2 -1.79 17.72 -0.84
N PRO A 3 -0.92 17.10 -0.03
CA PRO A 3 0.21 16.35 -0.56
C PRO A 3 -0.31 15.32 -1.55
N ALA A 4 0.37 15.19 -2.69
CA ALA A 4 0.05 14.14 -3.66
C ALA A 4 -0.01 12.80 -2.91
N PRO A 5 -1.02 11.94 -3.19
CA PRO A 5 -1.08 10.64 -2.55
C PRO A 5 0.23 9.91 -2.84
N LEU A 6 0.92 9.50 -1.76
CA LEU A 6 2.25 8.89 -1.82
C LEU A 6 2.29 7.56 -2.57
N PHE A 7 1.12 7.03 -2.96
CA PHE A 7 0.95 5.86 -3.79
C PHE A 7 -0.10 6.15 -4.87
N ASP A 8 0.25 5.88 -6.14
CA ASP A 8 -0.72 5.87 -7.23
C ASP A 8 -1.49 4.55 -7.25
N TRP A 9 -2.47 4.42 -6.37
CA TRP A 9 -3.32 3.22 -6.31
C TRP A 9 -4.12 2.93 -7.57
N HIS A 10 -4.14 3.86 -8.54
CA HIS A 10 -4.82 3.63 -9.81
C HIS A 10 -4.02 2.73 -10.74
N ASP A 11 -2.71 2.59 -10.51
CA ASP A 11 -1.87 1.70 -11.29
C ASP A 11 -2.19 0.23 -10.99
N SER A 12 -2.56 -0.50 -12.05
CA SER A 12 -2.82 -1.94 -12.02
C SER A 12 -1.70 -2.78 -11.40
N ARG A 13 -0.45 -2.30 -11.40
CA ARG A 13 0.70 -2.96 -10.75
C ARG A 13 0.51 -3.14 -9.24
N HIS A 14 -0.33 -2.31 -8.61
CA HIS A 14 -0.66 -2.43 -7.20
C HIS A 14 -1.73 -3.47 -6.91
N TYR A 15 -2.33 -4.12 -7.91
CA TYR A 15 -3.41 -5.09 -7.70
C TYR A 15 -3.08 -6.45 -8.32
N ASP A 16 -2.75 -7.41 -7.46
CA ASP A 16 -2.48 -8.79 -7.84
C ASP A 16 -3.73 -9.64 -7.61
N ARG A 17 -4.38 -10.04 -8.72
CA ARG A 17 -5.61 -10.86 -8.72
C ARG A 17 -5.36 -12.34 -8.49
N THR A 18 -4.10 -12.78 -8.52
CA THR A 18 -3.76 -14.20 -8.57
C THR A 18 -3.60 -14.79 -7.18
N ALA A 19 -3.14 -14.00 -6.21
CA ALA A 19 -2.93 -14.47 -4.85
C ALA A 19 -3.03 -13.33 -3.82
N ASP A 20 -3.84 -13.55 -2.79
CA ASP A 20 -3.76 -12.76 -1.58
C ASP A 20 -2.50 -13.12 -0.80
N LYS A 21 -1.75 -12.11 -0.37
CA LYS A 21 -0.57 -12.28 0.50
C LYS A 21 -0.77 -11.51 1.80
N PRO A 22 -0.18 -11.96 2.92
CA PRO A 22 -0.32 -11.26 4.19
C PRO A 22 0.32 -9.87 4.10
N CYS A 23 -0.45 -8.85 4.50
CA CYS A 23 0.01 -7.47 4.59
C CYS A 23 1.20 -7.37 5.53
N VAL A 24 2.28 -6.72 5.11
CA VAL A 24 3.50 -6.58 5.94
C VAL A 24 3.31 -5.71 7.19
N LEU A 25 2.23 -4.94 7.27
CA LEU A 25 1.93 -4.06 8.40
C LEU A 25 0.94 -4.65 9.41
N CYS A 26 -0.06 -5.41 8.95
CA CYS A 26 -1.13 -5.93 9.82
C CYS A 26 -1.33 -7.45 9.74
N GLY A 27 -0.61 -8.15 8.86
CA GLY A 27 -0.64 -9.60 8.69
C GLY A 27 -1.88 -10.16 7.97
N ARG A 28 -2.92 -9.36 7.76
CA ARG A 28 -4.16 -9.82 7.08
C ARG A 28 -3.95 -10.00 5.57
N PRO A 29 -4.64 -10.95 4.92
CA PRO A 29 -4.52 -11.15 3.48
C PRO A 29 -4.92 -9.90 2.69
N THR A 30 -4.17 -9.62 1.62
CA THR A 30 -4.44 -8.52 0.70
C THR A 30 -4.02 -8.85 -0.74
N PRO A 31 -4.84 -8.44 -1.73
CA PRO A 31 -4.46 -8.49 -3.13
C PRO A 31 -3.60 -7.29 -3.52
N LEU A 32 -3.49 -6.26 -2.65
CA LEU A 32 -2.75 -5.05 -2.96
C LEU A 32 -1.24 -5.20 -2.78
N ARG A 33 -0.49 -4.41 -3.54
CA ARG A 33 0.96 -4.31 -3.53
C ARG A 33 1.38 -2.85 -3.39
N SER A 34 2.40 -2.57 -2.59
CA SER A 34 3.11 -1.29 -2.57
C SER A 34 3.87 -1.08 -3.88
N ASP A 35 4.46 0.10 -4.09
CA ASP A 35 5.28 0.43 -5.26
C ASP A 35 6.44 -0.56 -5.45
N ASN A 36 7.05 -1.01 -4.34
CA ASN A 36 8.09 -2.04 -4.33
C ASN A 36 7.56 -3.49 -4.42
N GLY A 37 6.28 -3.69 -4.76
CA GLY A 37 5.67 -5.03 -4.88
C GLY A 37 5.39 -5.74 -3.55
N LYS A 38 5.59 -5.09 -2.40
CA LYS A 38 5.30 -5.70 -1.08
C LYS A 38 3.80 -5.75 -0.80
N PRO A 39 3.24 -6.86 -0.27
CA PRO A 39 1.82 -6.93 0.04
C PRO A 39 1.46 -5.96 1.16
N VAL A 40 0.53 -5.04 0.89
CA VAL A 40 0.09 -4.03 1.85
C VAL A 40 -1.32 -3.58 1.52
N HIS A 41 -2.18 -3.38 2.52
CA HIS A 41 -3.46 -2.70 2.29
C HIS A 41 -3.22 -1.22 2.02
N LYS A 42 -4.07 -0.63 1.16
CA LYS A 42 -4.09 0.82 0.89
C LYS A 42 -4.03 1.64 2.18
N VAL A 43 -4.96 1.38 3.10
CA VAL A 43 -5.07 2.13 4.37
C VAL A 43 -3.83 1.95 5.24
N CYS A 44 -3.29 0.73 5.32
CA CYS A 44 -2.09 0.48 6.11
C CYS A 44 -0.88 1.25 5.54
N ALA A 45 -0.72 1.26 4.22
CA ALA A 45 0.33 2.02 3.55
C ALA A 45 0.18 3.53 3.76
N GLU A 46 -1.03 4.07 3.57
CA GLU A 46 -1.31 5.50 3.80
C GLU A 46 -1.06 5.92 5.25
N GLN A 47 -1.46 5.08 6.22
CA GLN A 47 -1.24 5.34 7.64
C GLN A 47 0.23 5.24 8.05
N TRP A 48 0.96 4.28 7.48
CA TRP A 48 2.41 4.17 7.69
C TRP A 48 3.12 5.42 7.17
N THR A 49 2.75 5.90 5.97
CA THR A 49 3.39 7.11 5.44
C THR A 49 3.02 8.33 6.27
N HIS A 50 1.76 8.52 6.66
CA HIS A 50 1.34 9.61 7.56
C HIS A 50 2.15 9.64 8.88
N THR A 51 2.58 8.47 9.37
CA THR A 51 3.36 8.37 10.61
C THR A 51 4.88 8.49 10.41
N HIS A 52 5.40 8.22 9.21
CA HIS A 52 6.85 8.14 8.93
C HIS A 52 7.36 9.18 7.92
N THR A 53 6.51 9.97 7.28
CA THR A 53 6.97 11.17 6.55
C THR A 53 7.27 12.27 7.58
N THR A 54 8.47 12.20 8.14
CA THR A 54 9.07 13.36 8.81
C THR A 54 9.59 14.28 7.71
N THR A 55 9.20 15.55 7.81
CA THR A 55 9.47 16.67 6.90
C THR A 55 10.89 16.74 6.37
#